data_AF-E4Z271-F1
#
_entry.id   AF-E4Z271-F1
#
_cell.length_a   1.000
_cell.length_b   1.000
_cell.length_c   1.000
_cell.angle_alpha   90.00
_cell.angle_beta   90.00
_cell.angle_gamma   90.00
#
_symmetry.space_group_name_H-M   'P 1'
#
loop_
_entity.id
_entity.type
_entity.pdbx_description
1 polymer ?
#
loop_
_entity_poly.entity_id
_entity_poly.type
_entity_poly.pdbx_seq_one_letter_code
_entity_poly.pdbx_strand_id
1 'polypeptide(L)'
;MKILHLLRLGAFVAADKRLERKEIDLRKLEKEYEEEDDMELEDLDMWDERKPKQGMDTRKLDGRDHITTWSEAKKGQQLGMYVNTVPGLSEVELKNLFDLWQMNMINCCNFELTFLPLEEERMLVLLPDGKHLKDFGTMLRQDKNCLTFVVENTHMLCGGHPEWDPKRPGKNVEAMEKWDQYHKDKKIEDTKKKVEGWKESIPVENKDEL
;
A
#
# COMPACT_ATOMS: atom_id res chain seq x y z
N MET A 1 16.31 2.33 -74.27
CA MET A 1 15.47 2.42 -73.04
C MET A 1 15.58 1.17 -72.17
N LYS A 2 16.76 0.83 -71.61
CA LYS A 2 16.89 -0.30 -70.65
C LYS A 2 17.86 -0.05 -69.49
N ILE A 3 18.59 1.07 -69.48
CA ILE A 3 19.62 1.35 -68.47
C ILE A 3 19.07 2.22 -67.33
N LEU A 4 18.06 3.08 -67.59
CA LEU A 4 17.47 3.94 -66.55
C LEU A 4 16.52 3.22 -65.57
N HIS A 5 15.97 2.06 -65.91
CA HIS A 5 15.09 1.31 -65.00
C HIS A 5 15.86 0.44 -63.99
N LEU A 6 17.08 0.02 -64.33
CA LEU A 6 17.92 -0.74 -63.40
C LEU A 6 18.48 0.14 -62.26
N LEU A 7 18.70 1.44 -62.52
CA LEU A 7 19.12 2.39 -61.49
C LEU A 7 18.02 2.75 -60.48
N ARG A 8 16.74 2.65 -60.85
CA ARG A 8 15.62 2.85 -59.91
C ARG A 8 15.32 1.63 -59.05
N LEU A 9 15.62 0.42 -59.54
CA LEU A 9 15.46 -0.83 -58.79
C LEU A 9 16.63 -1.09 -57.82
N GLY A 10 17.84 -0.61 -58.13
CA GLY A 10 18.99 -0.71 -57.21
C GLY A 10 18.90 0.18 -55.96
N ALA A 11 18.10 1.23 -55.99
CA ALA A 11 17.93 2.15 -54.86
C ALA A 11 16.93 1.67 -53.79
N PHE A 12 16.13 0.65 -54.08
CA PHE A 12 15.09 0.15 -53.16
C PHE A 12 15.51 -1.10 -52.37
N VAL A 13 16.67 -1.70 -52.65
CA VAL A 13 17.14 -2.91 -51.95
C VAL A 13 18.04 -2.61 -50.74
N ALA A 14 18.44 -1.35 -50.54
CA ALA A 14 19.33 -0.95 -49.44
C ALA A 14 18.60 -0.28 -48.27
N ALA A 15 17.38 -0.71 -47.96
CA ALA A 15 16.63 -0.17 -46.81
C ALA A 15 15.79 -1.23 -46.11
N ASP A 16 16.31 -2.44 -45.93
CA ASP A 16 15.83 -3.26 -44.81
C ASP A 16 16.48 -2.67 -43.55
N LYS A 17 15.79 -1.69 -42.94
CA LYS A 17 16.17 -1.01 -41.67
C LYS A 17 16.06 -1.97 -40.47
N ARG A 18 16.54 -3.20 -40.61
CA ARG A 18 16.70 -4.11 -39.49
C ARG A 18 18.03 -3.79 -38.83
N LEU A 19 17.97 -2.87 -37.86
CA LEU A 19 19.01 -2.55 -36.88
C LEU A 19 20.40 -2.38 -37.52
N GLU A 20 20.66 -1.18 -38.03
CA GLU A 20 22.01 -0.84 -38.45
C GLU A 20 22.96 -1.05 -37.26
N ARG A 21 24.07 -1.75 -37.48
CA ARG A 21 25.14 -2.03 -36.49
C ARG A 21 25.71 -0.77 -35.81
N LYS A 22 25.29 0.42 -36.25
CA LYS A 22 25.59 1.75 -35.69
C LYS A 22 24.62 2.22 -34.60
N GLU A 23 23.43 1.64 -34.50
CA GLU A 23 22.42 1.97 -33.48
C GLU A 23 22.62 1.16 -32.20
N ILE A 24 23.30 0.01 -32.28
CA ILE A 24 23.66 -0.82 -31.14
C ILE A 24 25.11 -0.51 -30.75
N ASP A 25 25.29 0.22 -29.65
CA ASP A 25 26.62 0.45 -29.09
C ASP A 25 27.09 -0.80 -28.32
N LEU A 26 27.91 -1.62 -28.98
CA LEU A 26 28.44 -2.86 -28.43
C LEU A 26 29.22 -2.64 -27.13
N ARG A 27 29.86 -1.48 -26.95
CA ARG A 27 30.60 -1.18 -25.72
C ARG A 27 29.67 -0.84 -24.56
N LYS A 28 28.57 -0.16 -24.86
CA LYS A 28 27.52 0.10 -23.88
C LYS A 28 26.88 -1.22 -23.44
N LEU A 29 26.61 -2.11 -24.41
CA LEU A 29 26.07 -3.43 -24.14
C LEU A 29 27.03 -4.26 -23.28
N GLU A 30 28.31 -4.33 -23.65
CA GLU A 30 29.35 -5.07 -22.90
C GLU A 30 29.47 -4.55 -21.46
N LYS A 31 29.42 -3.22 -21.28
CA LYS A 31 29.42 -2.58 -19.96
C LYS A 31 28.16 -2.89 -19.14
N GLU A 32 26.97 -2.92 -19.77
CA GLU A 32 25.72 -3.31 -19.10
C GLU A 32 25.75 -4.79 -18.65
N TYR A 33 26.36 -5.68 -19.46
CA TYR A 33 26.53 -7.09 -19.08
C TYR A 33 27.60 -7.32 -18.00
N GLU A 34 28.74 -6.62 -18.06
CA GLU A 34 29.76 -6.65 -17.00
C GLU A 34 29.18 -6.12 -15.68
N GLU A 35 28.38 -5.04 -15.72
CA GLU A 35 27.70 -4.49 -14.55
C GLU A 35 26.62 -5.42 -13.95
N GLU A 36 25.93 -6.22 -14.78
CA GLU A 36 24.96 -7.22 -14.30
C GLU A 36 25.63 -8.47 -13.69
N ASP A 37 26.74 -8.94 -14.28
CA ASP A 37 27.45 -10.15 -13.82
C ASP A 37 28.26 -9.88 -12.53
N ASP A 38 28.74 -8.66 -12.32
CA ASP A 38 29.49 -8.25 -11.12
C ASP A 38 28.59 -7.86 -9.94
N MET A 39 27.27 -7.81 -10.13
CA MET A 39 26.34 -7.40 -9.06
C MET A 39 26.11 -8.54 -8.07
N GLU A 40 26.49 -8.33 -6.80
CA GLU A 40 26.21 -9.30 -5.75
C GLU A 40 24.69 -9.46 -5.56
N LEU A 41 24.22 -10.66 -5.22
CA LEU A 41 22.77 -10.93 -5.04
C LEU A 41 22.13 -10.04 -3.96
N GLU A 42 22.93 -9.48 -3.04
CA GLU A 42 22.49 -8.57 -2.00
C GLU A 42 22.18 -7.17 -2.53
N ASP A 43 22.87 -6.74 -3.60
CA ASP A 43 22.75 -5.42 -4.24
C ASP A 43 21.65 -5.37 -5.30
N LEU A 44 21.16 -6.53 -5.75
CA LEU A 44 20.02 -6.62 -6.66
C LEU A 44 18.78 -5.93 -6.08
N ASP A 45 18.01 -5.33 -6.97
CA ASP A 45 16.70 -4.77 -6.64
C ASP A 45 15.76 -5.83 -6.05
N MET A 46 14.90 -5.44 -5.11
CA MET A 46 14.05 -6.40 -4.39
C MET A 46 12.93 -7.04 -5.22
N TRP A 47 12.59 -6.42 -6.36
CA TRP A 47 11.65 -6.98 -7.30
C TRP A 47 12.31 -8.02 -8.22
N ASP A 48 13.64 -8.10 -8.24
CA ASP A 48 14.37 -9.11 -8.98
C ASP A 48 14.12 -10.50 -8.38
N GLU A 49 13.76 -11.44 -9.25
CA GLU A 49 13.47 -12.83 -8.90
C GLU A 49 14.70 -13.57 -8.37
N ARG A 50 15.90 -13.12 -8.74
CA ARG A 50 17.17 -13.70 -8.31
C ARG A 50 17.45 -13.45 -6.83
N LYS A 51 16.93 -12.36 -6.26
CA LYS A 51 17.15 -12.03 -4.86
C LYS A 51 16.38 -12.99 -3.94
N PRO A 52 17.04 -13.69 -3.00
CA PRO A 52 16.35 -14.61 -2.09
C PRO A 52 15.40 -13.82 -1.19
N LYS A 53 14.09 -13.96 -1.44
CA LYS A 53 13.06 -13.38 -0.58
C LYS A 53 13.10 -14.10 0.76
N GLN A 54 13.26 -13.36 1.86
CA GLN A 54 13.15 -13.94 3.20
C GLN A 54 11.73 -14.52 3.35
N GLY A 55 11.65 -15.83 3.64
CA GLY A 55 10.37 -16.50 3.82
C GLY A 55 9.57 -15.93 4.99
N MET A 56 8.24 -15.92 4.86
CA MET A 56 7.33 -15.51 5.94
C MET A 56 7.13 -16.65 6.95
N ASP A 57 7.36 -16.39 8.23
CA ASP A 57 7.07 -17.37 9.29
C ASP A 57 5.58 -17.38 9.62
N THR A 58 4.84 -18.33 9.05
CA THR A 58 3.38 -18.42 9.20
C THR A 58 2.91 -18.65 10.64
N ARG A 59 3.80 -19.10 11.53
CA ARG A 59 3.46 -19.37 12.94
C ARG A 59 3.29 -18.10 13.77
N LYS A 60 3.89 -16.99 13.34
CA LYS A 60 3.84 -15.69 14.05
C LYS A 60 2.70 -14.80 13.57
N LEU A 61 1.97 -15.24 12.55
CA LEU A 61 0.83 -14.53 11.98
C LEU A 61 -0.39 -14.69 12.88
N ASP A 62 -0.99 -13.56 13.24
CA ASP A 62 -2.31 -13.51 13.85
C ASP A 62 -3.33 -13.06 12.82
N GLY A 63 -4.31 -13.92 12.52
CA GLY A 63 -5.39 -13.60 11.57
C GLY A 63 -6.32 -12.47 12.05
N ARG A 64 -6.22 -12.05 13.31
CA ARG A 64 -6.97 -10.91 13.85
C ARG A 64 -6.27 -9.57 13.66
N ASP A 65 -4.98 -9.59 13.33
CA ASP A 65 -4.16 -8.40 13.25
C ASP A 65 -3.27 -8.38 12.00
N HIS A 66 -3.66 -7.54 11.05
CA HIS A 66 -2.95 -7.35 9.79
C HIS A 66 -1.50 -6.85 9.97
N ILE A 67 -1.17 -6.23 11.11
CA ILE A 67 0.19 -5.78 11.41
C ILE A 67 1.17 -6.96 11.49
N THR A 68 0.74 -8.09 12.01
CA THR A 68 1.60 -9.28 12.11
C THR A 68 1.99 -9.81 10.73
N THR A 69 1.09 -9.69 9.76
CA THR A 69 1.33 -10.05 8.36
C THR A 69 2.32 -9.08 7.72
N TRP A 70 2.10 -7.77 7.88
CA TRP A 70 3.02 -6.77 7.36
C TRP A 70 4.42 -6.85 7.97
N SER A 71 4.51 -7.16 9.25
CA SER A 71 5.78 -7.23 9.96
C SER A 71 6.66 -8.39 9.49
N GLU A 72 6.07 -9.56 9.23
CA GLU A 72 6.79 -10.70 8.67
C GLU A 72 7.05 -10.54 7.17
N ALA A 73 6.14 -9.91 6.41
CA ALA A 73 6.31 -9.66 4.98
C ALA A 73 7.42 -8.64 4.65
N LYS A 74 7.65 -7.67 5.54
CA LYS A 74 8.64 -6.58 5.36
C LYS A 74 9.86 -6.72 6.25
N LYS A 75 10.14 -7.94 6.70
CA LYS A 75 11.32 -8.22 7.52
C LYS A 75 12.60 -7.99 6.70
N GLY A 76 13.56 -7.26 7.26
CA GLY A 76 14.79 -6.87 6.57
C GLY A 76 14.60 -5.72 5.56
N GLN A 77 13.44 -5.07 5.57
CA GLN A 77 13.14 -3.94 4.69
C GLN A 77 12.82 -2.71 5.54
N GLN A 78 13.32 -1.55 5.09
CA GLN A 78 12.92 -0.27 5.64
C GLN A 78 11.45 -0.03 5.29
N LEU A 79 10.65 0.38 6.28
CA LEU A 79 9.22 0.61 6.11
C LEU A 79 8.85 2.01 6.59
N GLY A 80 8.25 2.80 5.69
CA GLY A 80 7.62 4.07 6.06
C GLY A 80 6.18 3.85 6.49
N MET A 81 5.76 4.52 7.56
CA MET A 81 4.36 4.60 7.97
C MET A 81 3.95 6.04 8.23
N TYR A 82 2.69 6.36 7.93
CA TYR A 82 2.13 7.64 8.34
C TYR A 82 1.43 7.48 9.68
N VAL A 83 1.65 8.38 10.62
CA VAL A 83 0.91 8.43 11.88
C VAL A 83 0.16 9.75 11.94
N ASN A 84 -1.12 9.68 12.23
CA ASN A 84 -2.00 10.81 12.42
C ASN A 84 -2.28 10.94 13.92
N THR A 85 -1.94 12.09 14.50
CA THR A 85 -2.25 12.37 15.90
C THR A 85 -3.69 12.84 16.08
N VAL A 86 -4.14 12.93 17.32
CA VAL A 86 -5.43 13.54 17.67
C VAL A 86 -5.41 15.03 17.28
N PRO A 87 -6.49 15.57 16.70
CA PRO A 87 -6.52 16.98 16.31
C PRO A 87 -6.49 17.92 17.52
N GLY A 88 -5.78 19.05 17.39
CA GLY A 88 -5.72 20.10 18.41
C GLY A 88 -4.52 20.04 19.35
N LEU A 89 -3.49 19.23 19.01
CA LEU A 89 -2.19 19.28 19.67
C LEU A 89 -1.38 20.47 19.16
N SER A 90 -0.72 21.19 20.07
CA SER A 90 0.24 22.23 19.68
C SER A 90 1.52 21.64 19.10
N GLU A 91 2.27 22.39 18.28
CA GLU A 91 3.54 21.94 17.70
C GLU A 91 4.56 21.49 18.77
N VAL A 92 4.55 22.14 19.94
CA VAL A 92 5.45 21.80 21.06
C VAL A 92 5.04 20.47 21.69
N GLU A 93 3.75 20.23 21.90
CA GLU A 93 3.24 18.97 22.43
C GLU A 93 3.48 17.82 21.44
N LEU A 94 3.30 18.09 20.15
CA LEU A 94 3.56 17.14 19.08
C LEU A 94 5.02 16.70 19.06
N LYS A 95 5.96 17.64 19.18
CA LYS A 95 7.40 17.33 19.30
C LYS A 95 7.71 16.50 20.54
N ASN A 96 7.16 16.88 21.70
CA ASN A 96 7.36 16.14 22.96
C ASN A 96 6.78 14.70 22.88
N LEU A 97 5.65 14.53 22.20
CA LEU A 97 5.04 13.22 21.97
C LEU A 97 5.97 12.32 21.14
N PHE A 98 6.61 12.88 20.12
CA PHE A 98 7.53 12.15 19.27
C PHE A 98 8.80 11.76 20.00
N ASP A 99 9.38 12.68 20.78
CA ASP A 99 10.53 12.39 21.62
C ASP A 99 10.19 11.25 22.61
N LEU A 100 8.97 11.24 23.16
CA LEU A 100 8.50 10.17 24.04
C LEU A 100 8.38 8.83 23.30
N TRP A 101 7.82 8.81 22.08
CA TRP A 101 7.75 7.60 21.26
C TRP A 101 9.13 7.07 20.88
N GLN A 102 10.06 7.97 20.54
CA GLN A 102 11.44 7.63 20.25
C GLN A 102 12.11 7.00 21.48
N MET A 103 12.01 7.65 22.64
CA MET A 103 12.58 7.15 23.89
C MET A 103 12.00 5.80 24.28
N ASN A 104 10.69 5.60 24.12
CA ASN A 104 10.05 4.31 24.40
C ASN A 104 10.59 3.20 23.51
N MET A 105 10.79 3.46 22.21
CA MET A 105 11.29 2.46 21.27
C MET A 105 12.76 2.13 21.48
N ILE A 106 13.59 3.15 21.77
CA ILE A 106 14.99 2.94 22.15
C ILE A 106 15.07 2.10 23.43
N ASN A 107 14.27 2.41 24.45
CA ASN A 107 14.29 1.69 25.72
C ASN A 107 13.74 0.27 25.64
N CYS A 108 12.67 0.04 24.86
CA CYS A 108 12.01 -1.26 24.80
C CYS A 108 12.68 -2.23 23.82
N CYS A 109 13.12 -1.72 22.67
CA CYS A 109 13.49 -2.55 21.52
C CYS A 109 14.87 -2.21 20.93
N ASN A 110 15.58 -1.23 21.48
CA ASN A 110 16.94 -0.83 21.11
C ASN A 110 17.10 -0.51 19.61
N PHE A 111 16.12 0.18 19.03
CA PHE A 111 16.23 0.72 17.67
C PHE A 111 15.79 2.18 17.64
N GLU A 112 16.34 2.91 16.67
CA GLU A 112 16.03 4.31 16.43
C GLU A 112 15.00 4.44 15.31
N LEU A 113 14.09 5.39 15.50
CA LEU A 113 13.10 5.77 14.49
C LEU A 113 13.53 7.09 13.86
N THR A 114 13.34 7.20 12.55
CA THR A 114 13.47 8.50 11.88
C THR A 114 12.09 9.10 11.70
N PHE A 115 11.88 10.30 12.25
CA PHE A 115 10.62 11.02 12.18
C PHE A 115 10.74 12.18 11.20
N LEU A 116 9.78 12.27 10.28
CA LEU A 116 9.63 13.37 9.34
C LEU A 116 8.26 14.01 9.62
N PRO A 117 8.20 15.15 10.34
CA PRO A 117 6.95 15.85 10.56
C PRO A 117 6.42 16.38 9.23
N LEU A 118 5.15 16.14 8.95
CA LEU A 118 4.44 16.69 7.80
C LEU A 118 3.51 17.81 8.27
N GLU A 119 2.97 18.57 7.33
CA GLU A 119 1.92 19.55 7.60
C GLU A 119 0.62 18.81 8.03
N GLU A 120 -0.20 19.48 8.86
CA GLU A 120 -1.52 19.00 9.32
C GLU A 120 -1.53 17.81 10.30
N GLU A 121 -0.67 17.83 11.34
CA GLU A 121 -0.73 16.85 12.46
C GLU A 121 -0.44 15.40 12.02
N ARG A 122 0.20 15.24 10.86
CA ARG A 122 0.66 13.97 10.30
C ARG A 122 2.17 13.88 10.40
N MET A 123 2.65 12.66 10.55
CA MET A 123 4.09 12.39 10.55
C MET A 123 4.38 11.14 9.72
N LEU A 124 5.50 11.16 9.03
CA LEU A 124 6.08 9.97 8.41
C LEU A 124 7.15 9.41 9.35
N VAL A 125 6.97 8.16 9.76
CA VAL A 125 7.91 7.41 10.59
C VAL A 125 8.59 6.37 9.70
N LEU A 126 9.91 6.41 9.64
CA LEU A 126 10.70 5.40 8.94
C LEU A 126 11.26 4.41 9.97
N LEU A 127 10.87 3.15 9.82
CA LEU A 127 11.38 2.04 10.59
C LEU A 127 12.58 1.43 9.86
N PRO A 128 13.70 1.16 10.55
CA PRO A 128 14.87 0.55 9.91
C PRO A 128 14.55 -0.87 9.40
N ASP A 129 13.69 -1.59 10.13
CA ASP A 129 13.25 -2.94 9.79
C ASP A 129 11.75 -3.12 10.04
N GLY A 130 11.05 -3.75 9.08
CA GLY A 130 9.63 -4.10 9.22
C GLY A 130 9.34 -5.10 10.34
N LYS A 131 10.35 -5.80 10.89
CA LYS A 131 10.19 -6.63 12.10
C LYS A 131 9.69 -5.81 13.29
N HIS A 132 10.11 -4.55 13.39
CA HIS A 132 9.74 -3.66 14.49
C HIS A 132 8.34 -3.06 14.35
N LEU A 133 7.68 -3.27 13.21
CA LEU A 133 6.34 -2.77 12.94
C LEU A 133 5.33 -3.24 13.99
N LYS A 134 5.43 -4.50 14.43
CA LYS A 134 4.52 -5.06 15.43
C LYS A 134 4.66 -4.38 16.78
N ASP A 135 5.89 -4.14 17.21
CA ASP A 135 6.18 -3.53 18.51
C ASP A 135 5.77 -2.06 18.52
N PHE A 136 6.15 -1.32 17.46
CA PHE A 136 5.80 0.09 17.32
C PHE A 136 4.28 0.29 17.15
N GLY A 137 3.64 -0.52 16.30
CA GLY A 137 2.18 -0.48 16.14
C GLY A 137 1.42 -0.83 17.42
N THR A 138 1.96 -1.73 18.26
CA THR A 138 1.37 -2.05 19.56
C THR A 138 1.49 -0.88 20.54
N MET A 139 2.62 -0.18 20.54
CA MET A 139 2.78 1.05 21.34
C MET A 139 1.81 2.14 20.89
N LEU A 140 1.71 2.40 19.59
CA LEU A 140 0.79 3.41 19.04
C LEU A 140 -0.68 3.13 19.41
N ARG A 141 -1.07 1.84 19.46
CA ARG A 141 -2.40 1.41 19.91
C ARG A 141 -2.67 1.59 21.41
N GLN A 142 -1.62 1.70 22.22
CA GLN A 142 -1.73 1.97 23.65
C GLN A 142 -1.81 3.48 23.93
N ASP A 143 -1.26 4.30 23.05
CA ASP A 143 -1.30 5.75 23.19
C ASP A 143 -2.67 6.32 22.81
N LYS A 144 -3.15 7.26 23.63
CA LYS A 144 -4.39 8.01 23.42
C LYS A 144 -4.22 9.18 22.45
N ASN A 145 -3.00 9.66 22.26
CA ASN A 145 -2.69 10.78 21.37
C ASN A 145 -2.49 10.36 19.90
N CYS A 146 -2.42 9.05 19.63
CA CYS A 146 -2.48 8.52 18.28
C CYS A 146 -3.94 8.30 17.85
N LEU A 147 -4.34 8.85 16.69
CA LEU A 147 -5.68 8.67 16.15
C LEU A 147 -5.71 7.49 15.16
N THR A 148 -4.88 7.54 14.12
CA THR A 148 -4.75 6.48 13.11
C THR A 148 -3.32 6.40 12.63
N PHE A 149 -2.94 5.26 12.08
CA PHE A 149 -1.67 5.10 11.39
C PHE A 149 -1.85 4.28 10.13
N VAL A 150 -1.06 4.57 9.12
CA VAL A 150 -1.15 3.99 7.79
C VAL A 150 0.07 3.13 7.56
N VAL A 151 -0.19 1.84 7.37
CA VAL A 151 0.82 0.88 6.92
C VAL A 151 0.54 0.60 5.46
N GLU A 152 1.44 1.05 4.59
CA GLU A 152 1.25 1.10 3.13
C GLU A 152 -0.04 1.82 2.75
N ASN A 153 -1.09 1.08 2.43
CA ASN A 153 -2.40 1.62 2.03
C ASN A 153 -3.49 1.35 3.08
N THR A 154 -3.15 0.75 4.22
CA THR A 154 -4.15 0.33 5.22
C THR A 154 -4.17 1.27 6.42
N HIS A 155 -5.31 1.94 6.62
CA HIS A 155 -5.55 2.84 7.76
C HIS A 155 -5.93 2.05 9.01
N MET A 156 -4.96 1.82 9.87
CA MET A 156 -5.11 1.13 11.15
C MET A 156 -5.53 2.10 12.25
N LEU A 157 -6.34 1.60 13.17
CA LEU A 157 -6.87 2.38 14.30
C LEU A 157 -5.89 2.37 15.48
N CYS A 158 -5.76 3.51 16.17
CA CYS A 158 -4.98 3.68 17.39
C CYS A 158 -5.86 3.83 18.64
N GLY A 159 -5.23 3.89 19.81
CA GLY A 159 -5.89 4.05 21.11
C GLY A 159 -6.75 5.31 21.26
N GLY A 160 -6.44 6.38 20.51
CA GLY A 160 -7.24 7.61 20.48
C GLY A 160 -8.48 7.56 19.60
N HIS A 161 -8.67 6.52 18.78
CA HIS A 161 -9.84 6.42 17.90
C HIS A 161 -11.08 5.93 18.69
N PRO A 162 -12.27 6.56 18.53
CA PRO A 162 -13.48 6.16 19.26
C PRO A 162 -13.91 4.70 19.04
N GLU A 163 -13.63 4.17 17.85
CA GLU A 163 -14.00 2.80 17.46
C GLU A 163 -12.91 1.76 17.70
N TRP A 164 -11.80 2.16 18.33
CA TRP A 164 -10.73 1.25 18.71
C TRP A 164 -11.21 0.25 19.76
N ASP A 165 -11.00 -1.04 19.48
CA ASP A 165 -11.30 -2.12 20.41
C ASP A 165 -10.08 -3.05 20.52
N PRO A 166 -9.48 -3.20 21.72
CA PRO A 166 -8.38 -4.14 21.95
C PRO A 166 -8.68 -5.59 21.55
N LYS A 167 -9.96 -6.01 21.54
CA LYS A 167 -10.36 -7.36 21.14
C LYS A 167 -10.34 -7.57 19.63
N ARG A 168 -10.36 -6.50 18.84
CA ARG A 168 -10.42 -6.52 17.37
C ARG A 168 -9.39 -5.54 16.77
N PRO A 169 -8.09 -5.80 16.96
CA PRO A 169 -7.03 -4.86 16.58
C PRO A 169 -6.88 -4.69 15.06
N GLY A 170 -7.35 -5.65 14.26
CA GLY A 170 -7.32 -5.60 12.81
C GLY A 170 -8.44 -4.79 12.15
N LYS A 171 -9.30 -4.12 12.92
CA LYS A 171 -10.26 -3.17 12.32
C LYS A 171 -9.49 -2.02 11.66
N ASN A 172 -9.83 -1.74 10.42
CA ASN A 172 -9.32 -0.61 9.65
C ASN A 172 -10.49 0.26 9.16
N VAL A 173 -10.18 1.51 8.81
CA VAL A 173 -11.20 2.49 8.36
C VAL A 173 -11.90 2.00 7.08
N GLU A 174 -11.15 1.44 6.14
CA GLU A 174 -11.70 0.99 4.86
C GLU A 174 -12.70 -0.17 4.99
N ALA A 175 -12.46 -1.13 5.90
CA ALA A 175 -13.41 -2.22 6.11
C ALA A 175 -14.69 -1.71 6.77
N MET A 176 -14.60 -0.68 7.62
CA MET A 176 -15.79 -0.03 8.20
C MET A 176 -16.60 0.66 7.11
N GLU A 177 -15.97 1.48 6.27
CA GLU A 177 -16.64 2.17 5.17
C GLU A 177 -17.32 1.20 4.20
N LYS A 178 -16.62 0.12 3.81
CA LYS A 178 -17.19 -0.93 2.96
C LYS A 178 -18.36 -1.64 3.63
N TRP A 179 -18.27 -1.92 4.93
CA TRP A 179 -19.33 -2.58 5.68
C TRP A 179 -20.58 -1.69 5.79
N ASP A 180 -20.40 -0.40 6.03
CA ASP A 180 -21.49 0.59 6.07
C ASP A 180 -22.15 0.75 4.71
N GLN A 181 -21.36 0.80 3.64
CA GLN A 181 -21.87 0.87 2.27
C GLN A 181 -22.70 -0.37 1.92
N TYR A 182 -22.20 -1.56 2.24
CA TYR A 182 -22.94 -2.81 2.05
C TYR A 182 -24.30 -2.80 2.78
N HIS A 183 -24.36 -2.30 4.02
CA HIS A 183 -25.62 -2.23 4.78
C HIS A 183 -26.59 -1.19 4.22
N LYS A 184 -26.08 -0.06 3.71
CA LYS A 184 -26.89 0.95 3.01
C LYS A 184 -27.50 0.35 1.74
N ASP A 185 -26.70 -0.33 0.92
CA ASP A 185 -27.14 -0.94 -0.33
C ASP A 185 -28.20 -2.03 -0.08
N LYS A 186 -27.95 -2.89 0.91
CA LYS A 186 -28.91 -3.93 1.31
C LYS A 186 -30.23 -3.33 1.79
N LYS A 187 -30.19 -2.25 2.57
CA LYS A 187 -31.41 -1.55 3.04
C LYS A 187 -32.19 -0.94 1.87
N ILE A 188 -31.51 -0.42 0.86
CA ILE A 188 -32.14 0.09 -0.37
C ILE A 188 -32.79 -1.06 -1.15
N GLU A 189 -32.11 -2.19 -1.29
CA GLU A 189 -32.63 -3.38 -1.97
C GLU A 189 -33.87 -3.94 -1.26
N ASP A 190 -33.81 -4.09 0.07
CA ASP A 190 -34.93 -4.54 0.88
C ASP A 190 -36.12 -3.58 0.79
N THR A 191 -35.87 -2.27 0.70
CA THR A 191 -36.92 -1.26 0.51
C THR A 191 -37.55 -1.36 -0.87
N LYS A 192 -36.75 -1.58 -1.94
CA LYS A 192 -37.25 -1.80 -3.30
C LYS A 192 -38.14 -3.04 -3.37
N LYS A 193 -37.69 -4.17 -2.81
CA LYS A 193 -38.48 -5.41 -2.74
C LYS A 193 -39.81 -5.21 -2.01
N LYS A 194 -39.81 -4.45 -0.91
CA LYS A 194 -41.04 -4.06 -0.24
C LYS A 194 -41.94 -3.25 -1.16
N VAL A 195 -41.46 -2.18 -1.79
CA VAL A 195 -42.29 -1.37 -2.70
C VAL A 195 -42.86 -2.18 -3.86
N GLU A 196 -42.08 -3.09 -4.46
CA GLU A 196 -42.54 -4.00 -5.52
C GLU A 196 -43.66 -4.93 -5.02
N GLY A 197 -43.49 -5.58 -3.87
CA GLY A 197 -44.55 -6.41 -3.28
C GLY A 197 -45.82 -5.62 -2.90
N TRP A 198 -45.71 -4.33 -2.60
CA TRP A 198 -46.88 -3.46 -2.38
C TRP A 198 -47.57 -3.10 -3.70
N LYS A 199 -46.82 -2.93 -4.81
CA LYS A 199 -47.42 -2.69 -6.14
C LYS A 199 -48.18 -3.91 -6.65
N GLU A 200 -47.66 -5.11 -6.42
CA GLU A 200 -48.30 -6.38 -6.82
C GLU A 200 -49.58 -6.67 -6.02
N SER A 201 -49.69 -6.14 -4.80
CA SER A 201 -50.85 -6.37 -3.92
C SER A 201 -51.96 -5.32 -4.05
N ILE A 202 -51.79 -4.27 -4.86
CA ILE A 202 -52.86 -3.34 -5.19
C ILE A 202 -53.80 -4.04 -6.20
N PRO A 203 -55.07 -4.32 -5.85
CA PRO A 203 -56.01 -4.89 -6.79
C PRO A 203 -56.21 -3.91 -7.95
N VAL A 204 -55.97 -4.38 -9.18
CA VAL A 204 -56.29 -3.64 -10.39
C VAL A 204 -57.82 -3.54 -10.45
N GLU A 205 -58.37 -2.37 -10.14
CA GLU A 205 -59.76 -2.07 -10.47
C GLU A 205 -59.90 -2.14 -11.99
N ASN A 206 -60.46 -3.24 -12.50
CA ASN A 206 -60.89 -3.37 -13.88
C ASN A 206 -61.96 -2.31 -14.15
N LYS A 207 -61.53 -1.14 -14.62
CA LYS A 207 -62.38 -0.10 -15.18
C LYS A 207 -62.55 -0.38 -16.67
N ASP A 208 -63.27 -1.42 -17.03
CA ASP A 208 -63.82 -1.60 -18.37
C ASP A 208 -65.05 -2.50 -18.26
N GLU A 209 -66.23 -1.88 -18.23
CA GLU A 209 -67.51 -2.41 -18.73
C GLU A 209 -68.58 -1.31 -18.50
N LEU A 210 -68.74 -0.42 -19.50
CA LEU A 210 -69.85 0.54 -19.63
C LEU A 210 -70.30 0.58 -21.09
#